data_AF-A0A7S3MFB4-F1
#
_entry.id   AF-A0A7S3MFB4-F1
#
_cell.length_a   1.000
_cell.length_b   1.000
_cell.length_c   1.000
_cell.angle_alpha   90.00
_cell.angle_beta   90.00
_cell.angle_gamma   90.00
#
_symmetry.space_group_name_H-M   'P 1'
#
loop_
_entity.id
_entity.type
_entity.pdbx_description
1 polymer ?
#
loop_
_entity_poly.entity_id
_entity_poly.type
_entity_poly.pdbx_seq_one_letter_code
_entity_poly.pdbx_strand_id
1 'polypeptide(L)'
;PDMDINDLINILEAYADMQLNLAASLWAALERTAQGDAPKMSAHQVATTLLVSAKLGHQPSTLLAQALGRRAQELAPAMNPEDVVDTLNAYAQLMLHPGELLLQALLLRAEQVAPEMDAKEVAGTLSAYARLEQEPGSQSWSRPTPTP
;
A
#
# COMPACT_ATOMS: atom_id res chain seq x y z
N PRO A 1 -12.67 20.23 -15.08
CA PRO A 1 -12.29 18.83 -15.40
C PRO A 1 -12.28 18.04 -14.10
N ASP A 2 -13.20 17.08 -13.97
CA ASP A 2 -13.12 16.11 -12.86
C ASP A 2 -11.84 15.31 -13.09
N MET A 3 -10.85 15.52 -12.21
CA MET A 3 -9.61 14.75 -12.19
C MET A 3 -9.96 13.33 -11.78
N ASP A 4 -9.66 12.34 -12.63
CA ASP A 4 -9.88 10.94 -12.28
C ASP A 4 -8.69 10.37 -11.48
N ILE A 5 -8.83 9.14 -10.99
CA ILE A 5 -7.79 8.55 -10.13
C ILE A 5 -6.49 8.22 -10.88
N ASN A 6 -6.56 7.97 -12.19
CA ASN A 6 -5.37 7.73 -12.99
C ASN A 6 -4.61 9.04 -13.23
N ASP A 7 -5.34 10.13 -13.48
CA ASP A 7 -4.75 11.48 -13.55
C ASP A 7 -4.04 11.83 -12.23
N LEU A 8 -4.67 11.50 -11.10
CA LEU A 8 -4.08 11.70 -9.77
C LEU A 8 -2.81 10.87 -9.56
N ILE A 9 -2.85 9.58 -9.90
CA ILE A 9 -1.69 8.68 -9.77
C ILE A 9 -0.53 9.17 -10.63
N ASN A 10 -0.78 9.48 -11.90
CA ASN A 10 0.25 9.97 -12.82
C ASN A 10 0.91 11.28 -12.32
N ILE A 11 0.10 12.20 -11.75
CA ILE A 11 0.64 13.42 -11.14
C ILE A 11 1.53 13.08 -9.96
N LEU A 12 1.05 12.24 -9.04
CA LEU A 12 1.82 11.89 -7.84
C LEU A 12 3.12 11.14 -8.20
N GLU A 13 3.09 10.25 -9.17
CA GLU A 13 4.28 9.54 -9.68
C GLU A 13 5.29 10.51 -10.29
N ALA A 14 4.86 11.44 -11.14
CA ALA A 14 5.75 12.44 -11.72
C ALA A 14 6.45 13.29 -10.65
N TYR A 15 5.75 13.68 -9.59
CA TYR A 15 6.35 14.42 -8.47
C TYR A 15 7.32 13.56 -7.66
N ALA A 16 7.02 12.28 -7.47
CA ALA A 16 7.90 11.33 -6.79
C ALA A 16 9.21 11.13 -7.56
N ASP A 17 9.13 10.94 -8.86
CA ASP A 17 10.30 10.77 -9.74
C ASP A 17 11.14 12.06 -9.82
N MET A 18 10.49 13.23 -9.77
CA MET A 18 11.17 14.54 -9.83
C MET A 18 11.61 15.06 -8.45
N GLN A 19 11.35 14.34 -7.36
CA GLN A 19 11.63 14.76 -5.97
C GLN A 19 11.07 16.15 -5.63
N LEU A 20 9.92 16.49 -6.19
CA LEU A 20 9.29 17.80 -6.00
C LEU A 20 8.31 17.79 -4.82
N ASN A 21 8.34 18.82 -3.99
CA ASN A 21 7.38 19.00 -2.91
C ASN A 21 6.05 19.58 -3.44
N LEU A 22 4.95 18.87 -3.19
CA LEU A 22 3.60 19.37 -3.43
C LEU A 22 3.20 20.36 -2.34
N ALA A 23 2.46 21.41 -2.71
CA ALA A 23 1.84 22.30 -1.73
C ALA A 23 0.84 21.53 -0.86
N ALA A 24 0.77 21.84 0.44
CA ALA A 24 -0.14 21.16 1.38
C ALA A 24 -1.62 21.18 0.94
N SER A 25 -2.05 22.26 0.27
CA SER A 25 -3.40 22.39 -0.29
C SER A 25 -3.67 21.42 -1.44
N LEU A 26 -2.66 21.12 -2.26
CA LEU A 26 -2.74 20.13 -3.33
C LEU A 26 -2.83 18.73 -2.74
N TRP A 27 -1.98 18.39 -1.76
CA TRP A 27 -2.10 17.13 -1.02
C TRP A 27 -3.50 16.92 -0.44
N ALA A 28 -4.05 17.93 0.25
CA ALA A 28 -5.38 17.83 0.84
C ALA A 28 -6.52 17.69 -0.21
N ALA A 29 -6.31 18.14 -1.44
CA ALA A 29 -7.26 17.94 -2.54
C ALA A 29 -7.15 16.53 -3.14
N LEU A 30 -5.91 16.05 -3.34
CA LEU A 30 -5.64 14.71 -3.84
C LEU A 30 -6.12 13.65 -2.84
N GLU A 31 -5.87 13.82 -1.54
CA GLU A 31 -6.37 12.89 -0.52
C GLU A 31 -7.90 12.81 -0.48
N ARG A 32 -8.61 13.94 -0.58
CA ARG A 32 -10.08 13.94 -0.60
C ARG A 32 -10.63 13.20 -1.83
N THR A 33 -9.97 13.37 -2.97
CA THR A 33 -10.33 12.68 -4.21
C THR A 33 -10.09 11.18 -4.07
N ALA A 34 -8.88 10.78 -3.67
CA ALA A 34 -8.53 9.39 -3.42
C ALA A 34 -9.43 8.73 -2.37
N GLN A 35 -9.81 9.44 -1.30
CA GLN A 35 -10.72 8.93 -0.28
C GLN A 35 -12.13 8.69 -0.85
N GLY A 36 -12.63 9.58 -1.71
CA GLY A 36 -13.94 9.42 -2.36
C GLY A 36 -13.96 8.27 -3.37
N ASP A 37 -12.84 8.04 -4.05
CA ASP A 37 -12.72 7.01 -5.08
C ASP A 37 -12.21 5.66 -4.57
N ALA A 38 -11.71 5.58 -3.33
CA ALA A 38 -11.21 4.34 -2.73
C ALA A 38 -12.13 3.13 -2.94
N PRO A 39 -13.47 3.20 -2.78
CA PRO A 39 -14.35 2.06 -3.03
C PRO A 39 -14.37 1.56 -4.48
N LYS A 40 -13.98 2.39 -5.44
CA LYS A 40 -13.99 2.10 -6.89
C LYS A 40 -12.60 1.76 -7.45
N MET A 41 -11.54 2.03 -6.67
CA MET A 41 -10.18 1.73 -7.10
C MET A 41 -9.99 0.23 -7.37
N SER A 42 -9.15 -0.06 -8.36
CA SER A 42 -8.56 -1.38 -8.60
C SER A 42 -7.44 -1.68 -7.59
N ALA A 43 -6.98 -2.93 -7.57
CA ALA A 43 -5.93 -3.37 -6.64
C ALA A 43 -4.63 -2.59 -6.86
N HIS A 44 -4.24 -2.48 -8.13
CA HIS A 44 -3.11 -1.69 -8.57
C HIS A 44 -3.22 -0.22 -8.15
N GLN A 45 -4.36 0.43 -8.39
CA GLN A 45 -4.54 1.84 -8.00
C GLN A 45 -4.42 2.05 -6.48
N VAL A 46 -4.90 1.11 -5.66
CA VAL A 46 -4.72 1.16 -4.20
C VAL A 46 -3.25 1.02 -3.81
N ALA A 47 -2.56 0.00 -4.34
CA ALA A 47 -1.16 -0.26 -4.06
C ALA A 47 -0.27 0.94 -4.47
N THR A 48 -0.47 1.46 -5.68
CA THR A 48 0.25 2.63 -6.20
C THR A 48 -0.01 3.87 -5.36
N THR A 49 -1.27 4.15 -4.97
CA THR A 49 -1.59 5.33 -4.14
C THR A 49 -0.86 5.28 -2.78
N LEU A 50 -0.83 4.10 -2.14
CA LEU A 50 -0.10 3.89 -0.89
C LEU A 50 1.41 4.04 -1.09
N LEU A 51 1.98 3.39 -2.11
CA LEU A 51 3.41 3.40 -2.38
C LEU A 51 3.91 4.80 -2.74
N VAL A 52 3.17 5.56 -3.54
CA VAL A 52 3.58 6.90 -3.91
C VAL A 52 3.52 7.85 -2.71
N SER A 53 2.53 7.71 -1.84
CA SER A 53 2.50 8.44 -0.55
C SER A 53 3.76 8.15 0.27
N ALA A 54 4.16 6.87 0.34
CA ALA A 54 5.37 6.43 1.02
C ALA A 54 6.65 7.01 0.39
N LYS A 55 6.79 6.93 -0.94
CA LYS A 55 7.95 7.46 -1.70
C LYS A 55 8.11 8.97 -1.53
N LEU A 56 7.00 9.69 -1.43
CA LEU A 56 6.98 11.14 -1.22
C LEU A 56 7.16 11.54 0.25
N GLY A 57 7.29 10.58 1.17
CA GLY A 57 7.38 10.85 2.61
C GLY A 57 6.13 11.52 3.18
N HIS A 58 5.00 11.42 2.47
CA HIS A 58 3.74 12.04 2.87
C HIS A 58 2.89 11.03 3.64
N GLN A 59 2.61 11.33 4.89
CA GLN A 59 1.72 10.51 5.71
C GLN A 59 0.27 10.75 5.28
N PRO A 60 -0.42 9.73 4.72
CA PRO A 60 -1.82 9.88 4.37
C PRO A 60 -2.65 10.14 5.64
N SER A 61 -3.72 10.93 5.53
CA SER A 61 -4.66 11.08 6.63
C SER A 61 -5.22 9.72 7.08
N THR A 62 -5.59 9.62 8.35
CA THR A 62 -6.17 8.40 8.94
C THR A 62 -7.38 7.90 8.14
N LEU A 63 -8.21 8.81 7.63
CA LEU A 63 -9.39 8.45 6.83
C LEU A 63 -9.00 7.82 5.49
N LEU A 64 -8.01 8.40 4.80
CA LEU A 64 -7.51 7.84 3.55
C LEU A 64 -6.84 6.48 3.79
N ALA A 65 -5.97 6.38 4.79
CA ALA A 65 -5.28 5.13 5.13
C ALA A 65 -6.27 4.00 5.47
N GLN A 66 -7.34 4.30 6.21
CA GLN A 66 -8.41 3.33 6.52
C GLN A 66 -9.22 2.94 5.27
N ALA A 67 -9.54 3.90 4.39
CA ALA A 67 -10.28 3.64 3.18
C ALA A 67 -9.48 2.75 2.20
N LEU A 68 -8.22 3.08 1.97
CA LEU A 68 -7.29 2.29 1.16
C LEU A 68 -7.03 0.93 1.77
N GLY A 69 -6.81 0.84 3.09
CA GLY A 69 -6.60 -0.44 3.77
C GLY A 69 -7.80 -1.37 3.68
N ARG A 70 -9.02 -0.84 3.87
CA ARG A 70 -10.26 -1.63 3.69
C ARG A 70 -10.38 -2.13 2.25
N ARG A 71 -10.12 -1.25 1.28
CA ARG A 71 -10.18 -1.63 -0.13
C ARG A 71 -9.12 -2.66 -0.50
N ALA A 72 -7.90 -2.49 -0.02
CA ALA A 72 -6.82 -3.45 -0.18
C ALA A 72 -7.21 -4.83 0.37
N GLN A 73 -7.86 -4.87 1.54
CA GLN A 73 -8.29 -6.12 2.15
C GLN A 73 -9.35 -6.83 1.30
N GLU A 74 -10.32 -6.09 0.74
CA GLU A 74 -11.32 -6.63 -0.19
C GLU A 74 -10.70 -7.19 -1.47
N LEU A 75 -9.65 -6.54 -1.96
CA LEU A 75 -8.99 -6.85 -3.24
C LEU A 75 -7.80 -7.80 -3.12
N ALA A 76 -7.33 -8.08 -1.90
CA ALA A 76 -6.15 -8.91 -1.66
C ALA A 76 -6.17 -10.25 -2.43
N PRO A 77 -7.30 -11.00 -2.53
CA PRO A 77 -7.33 -12.24 -3.30
C PRO A 77 -7.05 -12.07 -4.81
N ALA A 78 -7.23 -10.88 -5.35
CA ALA A 78 -7.08 -10.56 -6.77
C ALA A 78 -5.78 -9.78 -7.10
N MET A 79 -4.99 -9.40 -6.10
CA MET A 79 -3.72 -8.70 -6.29
C MET A 79 -2.71 -9.56 -7.05
N ASN A 80 -1.95 -8.97 -7.96
CA ASN A 80 -0.80 -9.63 -8.58
C ASN A 80 0.44 -9.57 -7.65
N PRO A 81 1.58 -10.18 -8.00
CA PRO A 81 2.82 -10.08 -7.21
C PRO A 81 3.23 -8.64 -6.84
N GLU A 82 3.24 -7.74 -7.82
CA GLU A 82 3.65 -6.34 -7.66
C GLU A 82 2.73 -5.60 -6.68
N ASP A 83 1.41 -5.73 -6.83
CA ASP A 83 0.41 -5.09 -5.96
C ASP A 83 0.60 -5.50 -4.49
N VAL A 84 0.91 -6.78 -4.23
CA VAL A 84 1.17 -7.30 -2.89
C VAL A 84 2.45 -6.68 -2.32
N VAL A 85 3.54 -6.71 -3.08
CA VAL A 85 4.84 -6.17 -2.68
C VAL A 85 4.73 -4.67 -2.39
N ASP A 86 4.07 -3.92 -3.26
CA ASP A 86 3.93 -2.48 -3.15
C ASP A 86 3.05 -2.08 -1.98
N THR A 87 1.95 -2.80 -1.74
CA THR A 87 1.11 -2.57 -0.57
C THR A 87 1.89 -2.81 0.73
N LEU A 88 2.60 -3.94 0.84
CA LEU A 88 3.42 -4.25 2.03
C LEU A 88 4.54 -3.23 2.24
N ASN A 89 5.26 -2.88 1.17
CA ASN A 89 6.33 -1.89 1.21
C ASN A 89 5.82 -0.52 1.64
N ALA A 90 4.65 -0.10 1.14
CA ALA A 90 4.08 1.19 1.50
C ALA A 90 3.78 1.27 3.00
N TYR A 91 3.12 0.26 3.57
CA TYR A 91 2.86 0.19 5.02
C TYR A 91 4.15 0.20 5.84
N ALA A 92 5.15 -0.59 5.43
CA ALA A 92 6.45 -0.65 6.09
C ALA A 92 7.23 0.68 6.02
N GLN A 93 7.14 1.40 4.90
CA GLN A 93 7.80 2.70 4.71
C GLN A 93 7.11 3.84 5.45
N LEU A 94 5.77 3.81 5.49
CA LEU A 94 4.97 4.77 6.24
C LEU A 94 4.98 4.49 7.75
N MET A 95 5.59 3.39 8.22
CA MET A 95 5.51 2.97 9.63
C MET A 95 4.05 2.88 10.12
N LEU A 96 3.18 2.39 9.23
CA LEU A 96 1.76 2.20 9.51
C LEU A 96 1.48 0.71 9.64
N HIS A 97 0.76 0.32 10.69
CA HIS A 97 0.30 -1.06 10.80
C HIS A 97 -0.95 -1.26 9.92
N PRO A 98 -0.95 -2.18 8.93
CA PRO A 98 -2.10 -2.43 8.05
C PRO A 98 -3.33 -2.99 8.80
N GLY A 99 -3.13 -3.49 10.02
CA GLY A 99 -4.12 -4.24 10.78
C GLY A 99 -4.10 -5.73 10.41
N GLU A 100 -4.55 -6.57 11.33
CA GLU A 100 -4.35 -8.03 11.23
C GLU A 100 -4.97 -8.67 10.02
N LEU A 101 -6.22 -8.29 9.72
CA LEU A 101 -6.97 -8.90 8.64
C LEU A 101 -6.35 -8.58 7.28
N LEU A 102 -5.89 -7.34 7.09
CA LEU A 102 -5.20 -6.94 5.87
C LEU A 102 -3.82 -7.60 5.78
N LEU A 103 -3.04 -7.59 6.86
CA LEU A 103 -1.70 -8.22 6.87
C LEU A 103 -1.80 -9.71 6.53
N GLN A 104 -2.71 -10.43 7.19
CA GLN A 104 -2.92 -11.85 6.92
C GLN A 104 -3.38 -12.11 5.49
N ALA A 105 -4.28 -11.28 4.95
CA ALA A 105 -4.73 -11.41 3.57
C ALA A 105 -3.58 -11.18 2.57
N LEU A 106 -2.73 -10.18 2.81
CA LEU A 106 -1.56 -9.88 1.97
C LEU A 106 -0.52 -11.01 2.04
N LEU A 107 -0.26 -11.58 3.22
CA LEU A 107 0.69 -12.68 3.38
C LEU A 107 0.19 -13.97 2.74
N LEU A 108 -1.10 -14.30 2.92
CA LEU A 108 -1.71 -15.42 2.23
C LEU A 108 -1.65 -15.24 0.71
N ARG A 109 -1.90 -14.02 0.22
CA ARG A 109 -1.78 -13.74 -1.21
C ARG A 109 -0.34 -13.85 -1.69
N ALA A 110 0.63 -13.33 -0.92
CA ALA A 110 2.05 -13.43 -1.23
C ALA A 110 2.48 -14.90 -1.39
N GLU A 111 2.01 -15.79 -0.51
CA GLU A 111 2.27 -17.24 -0.62
C GLU A 111 1.70 -17.82 -1.93
N GLN A 112 0.46 -17.45 -2.28
CA GLN A 112 -0.20 -17.94 -3.49
C GLN A 112 0.49 -17.49 -4.78
N VAL A 113 1.01 -16.26 -4.81
CA VAL A 113 1.65 -15.68 -6.01
C VAL A 113 3.18 -15.80 -5.99
N ALA A 114 3.76 -16.40 -4.95
CA ALA A 114 5.21 -16.60 -4.84
C ALA A 114 5.84 -17.31 -6.06
N PRO A 115 5.19 -18.31 -6.70
CA PRO A 115 5.76 -18.92 -7.91
C PRO A 115 5.86 -17.99 -9.12
N GLU A 116 5.13 -16.87 -9.11
CA GLU A 116 5.13 -15.85 -10.17
C GLU A 116 6.09 -14.69 -9.86
N MET A 117 6.60 -14.61 -8.63
CA MET A 117 7.49 -13.54 -8.19
C MET A 117 8.90 -13.68 -8.79
N ASP A 118 9.46 -12.56 -9.21
CA ASP A 118 10.88 -12.42 -9.47
C ASP A 118 11.71 -12.24 -8.18
N ALA A 119 13.04 -12.23 -8.31
CA ALA A 119 13.94 -12.11 -7.15
C ALA A 119 13.80 -10.77 -6.40
N LYS A 120 13.44 -9.69 -7.10
CA LYS A 120 13.25 -8.37 -6.50
C LYS A 120 11.96 -8.35 -5.69
N GLU A 121 10.89 -8.95 -6.22
CA GLU A 121 9.59 -9.05 -5.55
C GLU A 121 9.71 -9.90 -4.28
N VAL A 122 10.36 -11.07 -4.34
CA VAL A 122 10.62 -11.90 -3.16
C VAL A 122 11.40 -11.13 -2.09
N ALA A 123 12.49 -10.46 -2.47
CA ALA A 123 13.28 -9.66 -1.53
C ALA A 123 12.47 -8.50 -0.92
N GLY A 124 11.64 -7.84 -1.74
CA GLY A 124 10.74 -6.77 -1.32
C GLY A 124 9.72 -7.25 -0.28
N THR A 125 9.02 -8.35 -0.55
CA THR A 125 8.06 -8.95 0.38
C THR A 125 8.71 -9.29 1.72
N LEU A 126 9.86 -9.98 1.71
CA LEU A 126 10.56 -10.37 2.94
C LEU A 126 11.06 -9.17 3.74
N SER A 127 11.58 -8.15 3.06
CA SER A 127 12.05 -6.92 3.70
C SER A 127 10.91 -6.14 4.34
N ALA A 128 9.80 -5.96 3.61
CA ALA A 128 8.61 -5.29 4.13
C ALA A 128 8.05 -6.03 5.35
N TYR A 129 7.94 -7.36 5.26
CA TYR A 129 7.48 -8.19 6.35
C TYR A 129 8.34 -8.07 7.61
N ALA A 130 9.67 -8.15 7.47
CA ALA A 130 10.58 -8.02 8.60
C ALA A 130 10.50 -6.64 9.28
N ARG A 131 10.27 -5.57 8.51
CA ARG A 131 10.06 -4.22 9.05
C ARG A 131 8.74 -4.13 9.81
N LEU A 132 7.66 -4.68 9.25
CA LEU A 132 6.36 -4.71 9.91
C LEU A 132 6.42 -5.54 11.20
N GLU A 133 7.19 -6.64 11.27
CA GLU A 133 7.38 -7.38 12.53
C GLU A 133 8.08 -6.56 13.64
N GLN A 134 8.89 -5.56 13.28
CA GLN A 134 9.64 -4.75 14.23
C GLN A 134 8.87 -3.53 14.74
N GLU A 135 7.72 -3.21 14.14
CA GLU A 135 6.90 -2.08 14.58
C GLU A 135 6.34 -2.32 16.00
N PRO A 136 6.31 -1.30 16.88
CA PRO A 136 5.84 -1.45 18.27
C PRO A 136 4.40 -1.98 18.39
N GLY A 137 3.57 -1.80 17.36
CA GLY A 137 2.21 -2.33 17.26
C GLY A 137 2.11 -3.83 16.96
N SER A 138 3.22 -4.47 16.60
CA SER A 138 3.25 -5.85 16.10
C SER A 138 3.27 -6.91 17.20
N GLN A 139 3.30 -6.49 18.47
CA GLN A 139 3.31 -7.42 19.60
C GLN A 139 1.96 -8.12 19.85
N SER A 140 0.86 -7.64 19.24
CA SER A 140 -0.48 -8.23 19.43
C SER A 140 -0.84 -9.32 18.43
N TRP A 141 -0.02 -9.58 17.40
CA TRP A 141 -0.39 -10.50 16.35
C TRP A 141 0.35 -11.83 16.38
N SER A 142 -0.40 -12.89 16.09
CA SER A 142 0.15 -14.25 16.05
C SER A 142 0.80 -14.47 14.70
N ARG A 143 2.14 -14.60 14.70
CA ARG A 143 2.91 -14.96 13.51
C ARG A 143 2.29 -16.18 12.83
N PRO A 144 2.07 -16.19 11.51
CA PRO A 144 1.68 -17.37 10.78
C PRO A 144 2.77 -18.40 11.02
N THR A 145 2.40 -19.55 11.58
CA THR A 145 3.33 -20.67 11.65
C THR A 145 3.63 -21.09 10.22
N PRO A 146 4.90 -21.13 9.79
CA PRO A 146 5.22 -21.65 8.47
C PRO A 146 4.65 -23.07 8.38
N THR A 147 3.76 -23.29 7.41
CA THR A 147 3.33 -24.63 7.06
C THR A 147 4.54 -25.38 6.48
N PRO A 148 4.85 -26.58 7.00
CA PRO A 148 6.04 -27.34 6.61
C PRO A 148 6.01 -27.79 5.15
#